data_AF-A0A395HYR4-F1
#
_entry.id   AF-A0A395HYR4-F1
#
_cell.length_a   1.000
_cell.length_b   1.000
_cell.length_c   1.000
_cell.angle_alpha   90.00
_cell.angle_beta   90.00
_cell.angle_gamma   90.00
#
_symmetry.space_group_name_H-M   'P 1'
#
loop_
_entity.id
_entity.type
_entity.pdbx_description
1 polymer ?
#
loop_
_entity_poly.entity_id
_entity_poly.type
_entity_poly.pdbx_seq_one_letter_code
_entity_poly.pdbx_strand_id
1 'polypeptide(L)'
;MIEVHGICLRLTQAVQSLRAAIRSLGGGRESQDSSQKGIMVMSEISDLIHQLKDHIIWAEEKWIVTQPRLHTLDDLLSSLNTTIASLEMSLQSGAVNSRTYKKGILDNTFIPRFEHYKVAFIVAMQPDSCERTATEQNLKSYIRACRELDSSRNTPVLNEHGYHNITRPITSKNVIRLTEMCSRREKGTAQWIFEEERYKDWLFGSFRTLYCVGPAGAGKTFLA
;
A
#
# COMPACT_ATOMS: atom_id res chain seq x y z
N MET A 1 -5.17 -3.94 28.67
CA MET A 1 -5.45 -5.36 28.43
C MET A 1 -6.33 -5.42 27.21
N ILE A 2 -5.95 -6.18 26.19
CA ILE A 2 -6.76 -6.28 24.97
C ILE A 2 -7.86 -7.30 25.22
N GLU A 3 -9.10 -6.90 24.97
CA GLU A 3 -10.26 -7.77 25.09
C GLU A 3 -10.40 -8.66 23.84
N VAL A 4 -10.68 -9.94 24.07
CA VAL A 4 -10.91 -10.93 23.00
C VAL A 4 -12.04 -10.49 22.07
N HIS A 5 -13.12 -9.94 22.65
CA HIS A 5 -14.24 -9.42 21.88
C HIS A 5 -13.82 -8.25 20.96
N GLY A 6 -12.97 -7.34 21.46
CA GLY A 6 -12.42 -6.24 20.67
C GLY A 6 -11.62 -6.74 19.46
N ILE A 7 -10.77 -7.76 19.65
CA ILE A 7 -10.02 -8.38 18.55
C ILE A 7 -10.95 -9.05 17.53
N CYS A 8 -11.97 -9.78 17.97
CA CYS A 8 -12.95 -10.40 17.06
C CYS A 8 -13.71 -9.36 16.20
N LEU A 9 -14.02 -8.20 16.78
CA LEU A 9 -14.62 -7.09 16.04
C LEU A 9 -13.63 -6.55 14.98
N ARG A 10 -12.37 -6.34 15.36
CA ARG A 10 -11.32 -5.86 14.44
C ARG A 10 -11.02 -6.85 13.31
N LEU A 11 -11.03 -8.16 13.57
CA LEU A 11 -10.91 -9.20 12.55
C LEU A 11 -12.06 -9.09 11.54
N THR A 12 -13.28 -8.88 12.02
CA THR A 12 -14.47 -8.71 11.16
C THR A 12 -14.37 -7.44 10.32
N GLN A 13 -13.89 -6.33 10.90
CA GLN A 13 -13.65 -5.08 10.17
C GLN A 13 -12.57 -5.25 9.08
N ALA A 14 -11.46 -5.93 9.39
CA ALA A 14 -10.39 -6.17 8.42
C ALA A 14 -10.88 -6.97 7.20
N VAL A 15 -11.72 -7.99 7.42
CA VAL A 15 -12.38 -8.73 6.33
C VAL A 15 -13.27 -7.82 5.48
N GLN A 16 -14.02 -6.91 6.11
CA GLN A 16 -14.87 -5.97 5.37
C GLN A 16 -14.02 -5.02 4.50
N SER A 17 -12.91 -4.51 5.04
CA SER A 17 -11.95 -3.69 4.30
C SER A 17 -11.31 -4.44 3.13
N LEU A 18 -10.89 -5.70 3.34
CA LEU A 18 -10.38 -6.55 2.25
C LEU A 18 -11.43 -6.77 1.16
N ARG A 19 -12.68 -7.05 1.53
CA ARG A 19 -13.77 -7.20 0.56
C ARG A 19 -14.05 -5.90 -0.20
N ALA A 20 -13.91 -4.74 0.42
CA ALA A 20 -14.04 -3.46 -0.28
C ALA A 20 -12.93 -3.28 -1.32
N ALA A 21 -11.68 -3.57 -0.94
CA ALA A 21 -10.53 -3.53 -1.85
C ALA A 21 -10.62 -4.55 -3.00
N ILE A 22 -11.09 -5.78 -2.73
CA ILE A 22 -11.34 -6.79 -3.77
C ILE A 22 -12.36 -6.27 -4.80
N ARG A 23 -13.45 -5.64 -4.34
CA ARG A 23 -14.47 -5.08 -5.25
C ARG A 23 -13.93 -3.93 -6.09
N SER A 24 -13.06 -3.08 -5.54
CA SER A 24 -12.47 -1.96 -6.28
C SER A 24 -11.50 -2.43 -7.38
N LEU A 25 -10.85 -3.58 -7.19
CA LEU A 25 -9.99 -4.23 -8.19
C LEU A 25 -10.77 -5.01 -9.26
N GLY A 26 -11.92 -5.61 -8.90
CA GLY A 26 -12.71 -6.47 -9.80
C GLY A 26 -13.60 -5.76 -10.83
N GLY A 27 -13.73 -4.43 -10.79
CA GLY A 27 -14.67 -3.67 -11.64
C GLY A 27 -14.22 -3.40 -13.08
N GLY A 28 -12.94 -3.67 -13.43
CA GLY A 28 -12.40 -3.40 -14.77
C GLY A 28 -12.65 -4.54 -15.74
N ARG A 29 -13.32 -4.28 -16.88
CA ARG A 29 -13.69 -5.24 -17.94
C ARG A 29 -12.55 -6.03 -18.61
N GLU A 30 -11.31 -5.85 -18.18
CA GLU A 30 -10.17 -6.62 -18.68
C GLU A 30 -9.21 -6.90 -17.51
N SER A 31 -9.49 -8.01 -16.83
CA SER A 31 -8.71 -8.57 -15.73
C SER A 31 -7.26 -8.76 -16.16
N GLN A 32 -6.37 -7.89 -15.67
CA GLN A 32 -4.94 -8.14 -15.71
C GLN A 32 -4.63 -9.29 -14.74
N ASP A 33 -3.73 -10.20 -15.13
CA ASP A 33 -3.21 -11.29 -14.27
C ASP A 33 -2.87 -10.81 -12.84
N SER A 34 -2.33 -9.59 -12.72
CA SER A 34 -2.04 -8.92 -11.45
C SER A 34 -3.27 -8.67 -10.58
N SER A 35 -4.37 -8.16 -11.16
CA SER A 35 -5.62 -7.92 -10.41
C SER A 35 -6.22 -9.21 -9.88
N GLN A 36 -6.18 -10.29 -10.66
CA GLN A 36 -6.61 -11.61 -10.21
C GLN A 36 -5.74 -12.16 -9.09
N LYS A 37 -4.41 -12.06 -9.23
CA LYS A 37 -3.46 -12.44 -8.16
C LYS A 37 -3.72 -11.66 -6.87
N GLY A 38 -3.89 -10.34 -6.96
CA GLY A 38 -4.23 -9.50 -5.81
C GLY A 38 -5.54 -9.92 -5.14
N ILE A 39 -6.60 -10.16 -5.93
CA ILE A 39 -7.90 -10.64 -5.44
C ILE A 39 -7.76 -11.99 -4.74
N MET A 40 -7.01 -12.92 -5.33
CA MET A 40 -6.78 -14.25 -4.78
C MET A 40 -6.09 -14.17 -3.41
N VAL A 41 -4.97 -13.46 -3.31
CA VAL A 41 -4.22 -13.34 -2.03
C VAL A 41 -5.06 -12.64 -0.96
N MET A 42 -5.80 -11.58 -1.30
CA MET A 42 -6.70 -10.92 -0.34
C MET A 42 -7.87 -11.81 0.11
N SER A 43 -8.34 -12.71 -0.77
CA SER A 43 -9.37 -13.69 -0.43
C SER A 43 -8.80 -14.75 0.52
N GLU A 44 -7.59 -15.27 0.26
CA GLU A 44 -6.89 -16.18 1.16
C GLU A 44 -6.66 -15.57 2.54
N ILE A 45 -6.24 -14.29 2.61
CA ILE A 45 -6.11 -13.57 3.88
C ILE A 45 -7.47 -13.47 4.59
N SER A 46 -8.54 -13.19 3.84
CA SER A 46 -9.88 -13.13 4.41
C SER A 46 -10.26 -14.47 5.05
N ASP A 47 -9.98 -15.60 4.39
CA ASP A 47 -10.26 -16.93 4.90
C ASP A 47 -9.43 -17.25 6.15
N LEU A 48 -8.13 -16.90 6.15
CA LEU A 48 -7.27 -17.04 7.33
C LEU A 48 -7.77 -16.20 8.52
N ILE A 49 -8.29 -15.00 8.28
CA ILE A 49 -8.88 -14.16 9.34
C ILE A 49 -10.14 -14.81 9.92
N HIS A 50 -10.98 -15.45 9.10
CA HIS A 50 -12.14 -16.18 9.62
C HIS A 50 -11.70 -17.41 10.43
N GLN A 51 -10.75 -18.19 9.92
CA GLN A 51 -10.19 -19.34 10.66
C GLN A 51 -9.61 -18.89 12.00
N LEU A 52 -8.80 -17.83 12.02
CA LEU A 52 -8.23 -17.28 13.25
C LEU A 52 -9.31 -16.78 14.22
N LYS A 53 -10.38 -16.15 13.70
CA LYS A 53 -11.52 -15.73 14.52
C LYS A 53 -12.22 -16.94 15.16
N ASP A 54 -12.47 -17.99 14.38
CA ASP A 54 -13.09 -19.22 14.87
C ASP A 54 -12.20 -19.89 15.91
N HIS A 55 -10.89 -19.95 15.68
CA HIS A 55 -9.92 -20.41 16.67
C HIS A 55 -9.97 -19.56 17.95
N ILE A 56 -10.07 -18.23 17.88
CA ILE A 56 -10.14 -17.40 19.09
C ILE A 56 -11.45 -17.59 19.88
N ILE A 57 -12.57 -17.77 19.18
CA ILE A 57 -13.90 -17.93 19.81
C ILE A 57 -14.05 -19.32 20.43
N TRP A 58 -13.59 -20.35 19.72
CA TRP A 58 -13.77 -21.75 20.10
C TRP A 58 -12.50 -22.40 20.67
N ALA A 59 -11.42 -21.64 20.88
CA ALA A 59 -10.17 -22.20 21.41
C ALA A 59 -10.36 -22.78 22.80
N GLU A 60 -10.26 -24.09 22.89
CA GLU A 60 -9.85 -24.79 24.11
C GLU A 60 -8.37 -24.51 24.42
N GLU A 61 -7.59 -24.15 23.40
CA GLU A 61 -6.16 -23.90 23.49
C GLU A 61 -5.81 -22.51 24.02
N LYS A 62 -5.35 -22.48 25.28
CA LYS A 62 -5.05 -21.24 26.03
C LYS A 62 -3.95 -20.36 25.44
N TRP A 63 -3.06 -20.90 24.61
CA TRP A 63 -1.91 -20.16 24.09
C TRP A 63 -2.31 -19.06 23.10
N ILE A 64 -3.38 -19.25 22.33
CA ILE A 64 -3.86 -18.27 21.34
C ILE A 64 -4.33 -16.97 22.01
N VAL A 65 -4.95 -17.08 23.18
CA VAL A 65 -5.59 -15.97 23.92
C VAL A 65 -4.60 -15.24 24.84
N THR A 66 -3.30 -15.56 24.76
CA THR A 66 -2.29 -14.86 25.55
C THR A 66 -2.20 -13.38 25.13
N GLN A 67 -2.12 -12.48 26.12
CA GLN A 67 -2.01 -11.04 25.88
C GLN A 67 -0.92 -10.61 24.88
N PRO A 68 0.31 -11.15 24.87
CA PRO A 68 1.31 -10.78 23.86
C PRO A 68 0.91 -11.16 22.43
N ARG A 69 0.18 -12.26 22.25
CA ARG A 69 -0.31 -12.71 20.94
C ARG A 69 -1.49 -11.85 20.48
N LEU A 70 -2.39 -11.50 21.39
CA LEU A 70 -3.48 -10.56 21.11
C LEU A 70 -2.95 -9.18 20.70
N HIS A 71 -1.92 -8.67 21.37
CA HIS A 71 -1.26 -7.41 20.99
C HIS A 71 -0.59 -7.49 19.62
N THR A 72 0.12 -8.59 19.37
CA THR A 72 0.75 -8.82 18.07
C THR A 72 -0.28 -8.86 16.93
N LEU A 73 -1.41 -9.51 17.17
CA LEU A 73 -2.51 -9.59 16.22
C LEU A 73 -3.16 -8.22 16.00
N ASP A 74 -3.33 -7.44 17.07
CA ASP A 74 -3.83 -6.06 17.01
C ASP A 74 -2.96 -5.16 16.13
N ASP A 75 -1.64 -5.25 16.31
CA ASP A 75 -0.65 -4.53 15.50
C ASP A 75 -0.68 -4.97 14.03
N LEU A 76 -0.82 -6.28 13.79
CA LEU A 76 -0.90 -6.86 12.45
C LEU A 76 -2.15 -6.36 11.72
N LEU A 77 -3.31 -6.38 12.39
CA LEU A 77 -4.58 -5.88 11.84
C LEU A 77 -4.53 -4.37 11.59
N SER A 78 -3.91 -3.61 12.48
CA SER A 78 -3.67 -2.18 12.28
C SER A 78 -2.85 -1.93 11.00
N SER A 79 -1.77 -2.69 10.83
CA SER A 79 -0.87 -2.55 9.69
C SER A 79 -1.57 -2.95 8.37
N LEU A 80 -2.30 -4.07 8.37
CA LEU A 80 -3.09 -4.51 7.22
C LEU A 80 -4.10 -3.45 6.79
N ASN A 81 -4.87 -2.89 7.72
CA ASN A 81 -5.84 -1.84 7.42
C ASN A 81 -5.16 -0.59 6.83
N THR A 82 -3.99 -0.19 7.34
CA THR A 82 -3.25 0.92 6.75
C THR A 82 -2.75 0.62 5.34
N THR A 83 -2.32 -0.62 5.07
CA THR A 83 -1.90 -1.04 3.72
C THR A 83 -3.08 -1.06 2.75
N ILE A 84 -4.26 -1.54 3.19
CA ILE A 84 -5.49 -1.51 2.38
C ILE A 84 -5.88 -0.07 2.04
N ALA A 85 -5.84 0.84 3.01
CA ALA A 85 -6.11 2.26 2.77
C ALA A 85 -5.10 2.89 1.79
N SER A 86 -3.80 2.55 1.91
CA SER A 86 -2.75 2.99 0.97
C SER A 86 -3.00 2.47 -0.45
N LEU A 87 -3.43 1.21 -0.58
CA LEU A 87 -3.84 0.63 -1.86
C LEU A 87 -5.00 1.42 -2.48
N GLU A 88 -6.08 1.64 -1.73
CA GLU A 88 -7.24 2.40 -2.21
C GLU A 88 -6.85 3.80 -2.69
N MET A 89 -6.06 4.54 -1.90
CA MET A 89 -5.57 5.87 -2.26
C MET A 89 -4.71 5.86 -3.53
N SER A 90 -3.84 4.85 -3.69
CA SER A 90 -2.98 4.71 -4.87
C SER A 90 -3.76 4.39 -6.15
N LEU A 91 -4.93 3.75 -6.03
CA LEU A 91 -5.78 3.35 -7.15
C LEU A 91 -6.82 4.42 -7.51
N GLN A 92 -7.25 5.25 -6.54
CA GLN A 92 -8.27 6.30 -6.67
C GLN A 92 -7.77 7.63 -7.27
N SER A 93 -6.46 7.88 -7.35
CA SER A 93 -5.92 9.15 -7.87
C SER A 93 -6.23 9.32 -9.37
N GLY A 94 -7.33 9.98 -9.68
CA GLY A 94 -8.00 9.99 -10.96
C GLY A 94 -7.53 11.03 -11.99
N ALA A 95 -6.23 11.17 -12.26
CA ALA A 95 -5.79 12.13 -13.30
C ALA A 95 -4.71 11.66 -14.28
N VAL A 96 -3.74 10.81 -13.91
CA VAL A 96 -2.59 10.53 -14.82
C VAL A 96 -2.01 9.11 -14.72
N ASN A 97 -2.66 8.19 -13.99
CA ASN A 97 -2.08 6.86 -13.77
C ASN A 97 -2.42 5.89 -14.91
N SER A 98 -1.44 5.67 -15.80
CA SER A 98 -1.51 4.66 -16.86
C SER A 98 -1.86 3.27 -16.29
N ARG A 99 -2.59 2.45 -17.06
CA ARG A 99 -2.92 1.07 -16.71
C ARG A 99 -1.67 0.26 -16.31
N THR A 100 -0.55 0.52 -16.97
CA THR A 100 0.75 -0.10 -16.70
C THR A 100 1.29 0.27 -15.32
N TYR A 101 1.07 1.52 -14.87
CA TYR A 101 1.46 1.97 -13.54
C TYR A 101 0.65 1.28 -12.45
N LYS A 102 -0.68 1.22 -12.60
CA LYS A 102 -1.56 0.52 -11.64
C LYS A 102 -1.18 -0.96 -11.55
N LYS A 103 -0.88 -1.60 -12.69
CA LYS A 103 -0.39 -2.98 -12.73
C LYS A 103 0.93 -3.13 -11.96
N GLY A 104 1.93 -2.31 -12.27
CA GLY A 104 3.26 -2.45 -11.65
C GLY A 104 3.27 -2.14 -10.16
N ILE A 105 2.45 -1.19 -9.69
CA ILE A 105 2.27 -0.96 -8.25
C ILE A 105 1.61 -2.17 -7.57
N LEU A 106 0.62 -2.78 -8.22
CA LEU A 106 -0.01 -3.96 -7.65
C LEU A 106 0.97 -5.14 -7.59
N ASP A 107 1.67 -5.42 -8.69
CA ASP A 107 2.62 -6.55 -8.81
C ASP A 107 3.86 -6.39 -7.93
N ASN A 108 4.47 -5.21 -7.90
CA ASN A 108 5.76 -5.03 -7.25
C ASN A 108 5.64 -4.54 -5.81
N THR A 109 4.52 -3.90 -5.44
CA THR A 109 4.35 -3.32 -4.10
C THR A 109 3.35 -4.11 -3.27
N PHE A 110 2.10 -4.18 -3.71
CA PHE A 110 1.00 -4.59 -2.83
C PHE A 110 0.83 -6.10 -2.76
N ILE A 111 0.96 -6.83 -3.87
CA ILE A 111 0.90 -8.31 -3.86
C ILE A 111 1.97 -8.90 -2.94
N PRO A 112 3.26 -8.52 -3.03
CA PRO A 112 4.27 -9.02 -2.10
C PRO A 112 3.94 -8.68 -0.65
N ARG A 113 3.44 -7.47 -0.36
CA ARG A 113 3.03 -7.10 1.00
C ARG A 113 1.89 -7.99 1.51
N PHE A 114 0.86 -8.25 0.70
CA PHE A 114 -0.25 -9.14 1.07
C PHE A 114 0.22 -10.58 1.27
N GLU A 115 1.16 -11.08 0.46
CA GLU A 115 1.76 -12.40 0.70
C GLU A 115 2.46 -12.47 2.07
N HIS A 116 3.16 -11.42 2.50
CA HIS A 116 3.76 -11.37 3.84
C HIS A 116 2.69 -11.32 4.95
N TYR A 117 1.58 -10.60 4.74
CA TYR A 117 0.46 -10.64 5.68
C TYR A 117 -0.16 -12.04 5.77
N LYS A 118 -0.31 -12.73 4.64
CA LYS A 118 -0.79 -14.12 4.60
C LYS A 118 0.07 -15.03 5.46
N VAL A 119 1.39 -14.99 5.26
CA VAL A 119 2.35 -15.77 6.07
C VAL A 119 2.28 -15.37 7.54
N ALA A 120 2.13 -14.08 7.85
CA ALA A 120 2.01 -13.60 9.23
C ALA A 120 0.75 -14.16 9.94
N PHE A 121 -0.39 -14.25 9.25
CA PHE A 121 -1.59 -14.87 9.81
C PHE A 121 -1.42 -16.39 10.01
N ILE A 122 -0.73 -17.08 9.11
CA ILE A 122 -0.40 -18.51 9.29
C ILE A 122 0.48 -18.69 10.53
N VAL A 123 1.54 -17.89 10.68
CA VAL A 123 2.45 -17.93 11.85
C VAL A 123 1.70 -17.58 13.15
N ALA A 124 0.70 -16.70 13.11
CA ALA A 124 -0.12 -16.37 14.27
C ALA A 124 -0.99 -17.55 14.75
N MET A 125 -1.36 -18.46 13.83
CA MET A 125 -2.12 -19.69 14.15
C MET A 125 -1.24 -20.87 14.55
N GLN A 126 0.08 -20.72 14.66
CA GLN A 126 0.99 -21.79 15.08
C GLN A 126 1.29 -21.75 16.59
N PRO A 127 1.48 -22.92 17.24
CA PRO A 127 1.83 -23.00 18.66
C PRO A 127 3.21 -22.40 18.92
N ASP A 128 3.46 -21.96 20.15
CA ASP A 128 4.70 -21.26 20.48
C ASP A 128 5.95 -22.15 20.29
N SER A 129 6.87 -21.66 19.44
CA SER A 129 8.18 -22.26 19.20
C SER A 129 9.22 -21.16 18.95
N CYS A 130 10.50 -21.47 19.14
CA CYS A 130 11.59 -20.52 18.90
C CYS A 130 11.63 -20.06 17.43
N GLU A 131 11.41 -20.99 16.50
CA GLU A 131 11.34 -20.72 15.06
C GLU A 131 10.16 -19.81 14.70
N ARG A 132 8.99 -20.02 15.34
CA ARG A 132 7.81 -19.15 15.19
C ARG A 132 8.11 -17.72 15.62
N THR A 133 8.75 -17.54 16.77
CA THR A 133 9.09 -16.19 17.26
C THR A 133 10.10 -15.48 16.36
N ALA A 134 11.10 -16.20 15.85
CA ALA A 134 12.08 -15.65 14.92
C ALA A 134 11.43 -15.22 13.59
N THR A 135 10.59 -16.07 13.02
CA THR A 135 9.84 -15.76 11.79
C THR A 135 8.84 -14.62 12.00
N GLU A 136 8.11 -14.59 13.11
CA GLU A 136 7.21 -13.48 13.47
C GLU A 136 7.96 -12.15 13.58
N GLN A 137 9.14 -12.14 14.19
CA GLN A 137 9.94 -10.93 14.33
C GLN A 137 10.44 -10.40 12.98
N ASN A 138 10.84 -11.30 12.07
CA ASN A 138 11.25 -10.94 10.71
C ASN A 138 10.07 -10.39 9.89
N LEU A 139 8.88 -10.98 10.03
CA LEU A 139 7.67 -10.48 9.37
C LEU A 139 7.27 -9.11 9.94
N LYS A 140 7.34 -8.93 11.26
CA LYS A 140 7.08 -7.64 11.92
C LYS A 140 8.02 -6.54 11.43
N SER A 141 9.32 -6.83 11.30
CA SER A 141 10.29 -5.83 10.84
C SER A 141 10.03 -5.43 9.39
N TYR A 142 9.72 -6.40 8.51
CA TYR A 142 9.36 -6.12 7.12
C TYR A 142 8.06 -5.30 6.99
N ILE A 143 7.00 -5.70 7.70
CA ILE A 143 5.70 -4.99 7.69
C ILE A 143 5.88 -3.56 8.22
N ARG A 144 6.68 -3.37 9.28
CA ARG A 144 7.00 -2.04 9.80
C ARG A 144 7.73 -1.19 8.76
N ALA A 145 8.74 -1.74 8.11
CA ALA A 145 9.48 -1.02 7.06
C ALA A 145 8.54 -0.57 5.92
N CYS A 146 7.60 -1.44 5.52
CA CYS A 146 6.58 -1.12 4.53
C CYS A 146 5.64 0.00 4.99
N ARG A 147 5.15 -0.06 6.24
CA ARG A 147 4.25 0.95 6.81
C ARG A 147 4.90 2.33 6.89
N GLU A 148 6.18 2.40 7.19
CA GLU A 148 6.92 3.66 7.20
C GLU A 148 7.05 4.26 5.79
N LEU A 149 7.06 3.46 4.71
CA LEU A 149 6.97 3.96 3.33
C LEU A 149 5.59 4.63 3.10
N ASP A 150 4.51 4.10 3.68
CA ASP A 150 3.14 4.61 3.53
C ASP A 150 2.86 5.86 4.39
N SER A 151 3.39 5.93 5.63
CA SER A 151 3.08 7.00 6.60
C SER A 151 3.59 8.40 6.19
N SER A 152 4.69 8.49 5.43
CA SER A 152 5.22 9.77 4.95
C SER A 152 4.48 10.30 3.72
N ARG A 153 3.67 9.46 3.06
CA ARG A 153 2.79 9.88 1.96
C ARG A 153 1.57 10.65 2.47
N ASN A 154 1.22 10.42 3.73
CA ASN A 154 0.06 10.99 4.42
C ASN A 154 0.41 12.19 5.32
N THR A 155 1.64 12.70 5.29
CA THR A 155 1.89 14.01 5.91
C THR A 155 1.15 15.03 5.04
N PRO A 156 0.07 15.68 5.52
CA PRO A 156 -0.41 16.84 4.81
C PRO A 156 0.77 17.80 4.77
N VAL A 157 1.11 18.29 3.58
CA VAL A 157 2.03 19.40 3.43
C VAL A 157 1.46 20.54 4.28
N LEU A 158 1.99 20.68 5.50
CA LEU A 158 1.70 21.80 6.38
C LEU A 158 2.11 23.06 5.59
N ASN A 159 1.12 23.92 5.31
CA ASN A 159 1.17 25.20 4.59
C ASN A 159 0.73 25.25 3.11
N GLU A 160 -0.34 24.56 2.71
CA GLU A 160 -1.02 24.88 1.43
C GLU A 160 -1.93 26.13 1.48
N HIS A 161 -2.27 26.65 2.67
CA HIS A 161 -3.20 27.79 2.79
C HIS A 161 -2.62 29.16 2.36
N GLY A 162 -1.30 29.27 2.14
CA GLY A 162 -0.65 30.51 1.72
C GLY A 162 -0.43 30.66 0.21
N TYR A 163 -0.31 29.55 -0.52
CA TYR A 163 0.12 29.59 -1.93
C TYR A 163 -1.02 29.74 -2.94
N HIS A 164 -2.23 29.29 -2.58
CA HIS A 164 -3.38 29.34 -3.49
C HIS A 164 -3.86 30.76 -3.80
N ASN A 165 -3.67 31.73 -2.89
CA ASN A 165 -4.13 33.10 -3.12
C ASN A 165 -3.18 33.92 -4.01
N ILE A 166 -1.90 33.55 -4.07
CA ILE A 166 -0.89 34.27 -4.88
C ILE A 166 -0.81 33.68 -6.30
N THR A 167 -1.01 32.36 -6.44
CA THR A 167 -0.82 31.66 -7.73
C THR A 167 -2.03 31.74 -8.65
N ARG A 168 -3.25 31.91 -8.13
CA ARG A 168 -4.50 31.81 -8.91
C ARG A 168 -4.63 32.78 -10.10
N PRO A 169 -4.12 34.03 -10.08
CA PRO A 169 -4.14 34.89 -11.26
C PRO A 169 -3.02 34.57 -12.28
N ILE A 170 -1.90 34.01 -11.82
CA ILE A 170 -0.68 33.81 -12.62
C ILE A 170 -0.66 32.42 -13.29
N THR A 171 -1.34 31.43 -12.73
CA THR A 171 -1.37 30.06 -13.25
C THR A 171 -2.31 29.89 -14.43
N SER A 172 -3.40 30.63 -14.58
CA SER A 172 -4.36 30.36 -15.67
C SER A 172 -3.77 30.55 -17.08
N LYS A 173 -2.93 31.57 -17.30
CA LYS A 173 -2.22 31.78 -18.59
C LYS A 173 -1.03 30.82 -18.77
N ASN A 174 -0.28 30.55 -17.70
CA ASN A 174 0.91 29.71 -17.79
C ASN A 174 0.58 28.21 -17.83
N VAL A 175 -0.51 27.76 -17.22
CA VAL A 175 -0.97 26.36 -17.27
C VAL A 175 -1.38 25.98 -18.69
N ILE A 176 -2.09 26.85 -19.41
CA ILE A 176 -2.43 26.59 -20.82
C ILE A 176 -1.16 26.49 -21.65
N ARG A 177 -0.20 27.39 -21.46
CA ARG A 177 1.09 27.38 -22.17
C ARG A 177 1.98 26.17 -21.81
N LEU A 178 2.00 25.76 -20.55
CA LEU A 178 2.72 24.57 -20.09
C LEU A 178 2.05 23.30 -20.62
N THR A 179 0.72 23.24 -20.64
CA THR A 179 -0.03 22.13 -21.23
C THR A 179 0.21 22.04 -22.73
N GLU A 180 0.25 23.19 -23.42
CA GLU A 180 0.60 23.28 -24.84
C GLU A 180 2.05 22.82 -25.08
N MET A 181 3.02 23.25 -24.25
CA MET A 181 4.40 22.76 -24.32
C MET A 181 4.50 21.25 -24.02
N CYS A 182 3.72 20.73 -23.07
CA CYS A 182 3.64 19.30 -22.76
C CYS A 182 3.04 18.51 -23.93
N SER A 183 2.06 19.08 -24.64
CA SER A 183 1.49 18.47 -25.85
C SER A 183 2.45 18.48 -27.05
N ARG A 184 3.47 19.34 -27.02
CA ARG A 184 4.58 19.41 -27.99
C ARG A 184 5.77 18.51 -27.61
N ARG A 185 5.63 17.60 -26.64
CA ARG A 185 6.70 16.63 -26.33
C ARG A 185 7.10 15.85 -27.57
N GLU A 186 8.36 15.96 -27.95
CA GLU A 186 8.94 15.05 -28.95
C GLU A 186 8.96 13.62 -28.40
N LYS A 187 8.52 12.68 -29.22
CA LYS A 187 8.53 11.25 -28.92
C LYS A 187 9.99 10.81 -28.73
N GLY A 188 10.31 10.28 -27.54
CA GLY A 188 11.66 9.84 -27.17
C GLY A 188 12.40 10.76 -26.19
N THR A 189 11.90 11.97 -25.96
CA THR A 189 12.52 12.90 -25.00
C THR A 189 12.42 12.38 -23.57
N ALA A 190 13.57 12.36 -22.88
CA ALA A 190 13.75 11.83 -21.53
C ALA A 190 13.37 10.35 -21.37
N GLN A 191 13.36 9.56 -22.45
CA GLN A 191 12.99 8.14 -22.37
C GLN A 191 13.91 7.33 -21.43
N TRP A 192 15.18 7.75 -21.35
CA TRP A 192 16.19 7.16 -20.47
C TRP A 192 15.76 7.09 -19.00
N ILE A 193 14.97 8.04 -18.49
CA ILE A 193 14.53 8.02 -17.09
C ILE A 193 13.51 6.92 -16.83
N PHE A 194 12.65 6.62 -17.82
CA PHE A 194 11.67 5.55 -17.74
C PHE A 194 12.32 4.17 -17.91
N GLU A 195 13.57 4.12 -18.38
CA GLU A 195 14.37 2.91 -18.50
C GLU A 195 15.21 2.64 -17.25
N GLU A 196 15.53 3.67 -16.45
CA GLU A 196 16.31 3.56 -15.22
C GLU A 196 15.60 2.70 -14.15
N GLU A 197 16.32 1.72 -13.60
CA GLU A 197 15.79 0.83 -12.56
C GLU A 197 15.41 1.59 -11.28
N ARG A 198 16.23 2.55 -10.84
CA ARG A 198 15.95 3.34 -9.61
C ARG A 198 14.66 4.14 -9.72
N TYR A 199 14.41 4.71 -10.90
CA TYR A 199 13.17 5.42 -11.19
C TYR A 199 11.98 4.45 -11.14
N LYS A 200 12.09 3.25 -11.74
CA LYS A 200 11.05 2.21 -11.69
C LYS A 200 10.79 1.73 -10.26
N ASP A 201 11.84 1.48 -9.48
CA ASP A 201 11.72 1.04 -8.09
C ASP A 201 11.03 2.09 -7.23
N TRP A 202 11.36 3.37 -7.40
CA TRP A 202 10.64 4.46 -6.74
C TRP A 202 9.18 4.54 -7.23
N LEU A 203 8.96 4.48 -8.54
CA LEU A 203 7.64 4.55 -9.15
C LEU A 203 6.72 3.42 -8.64
N PHE A 204 7.29 2.23 -8.43
CA PHE A 204 6.64 1.06 -7.86
C PHE A 204 6.79 0.94 -6.34
N GLY A 205 7.09 2.04 -5.66
CA GLY A 205 6.97 2.13 -4.20
C GLY A 205 7.99 1.31 -3.38
N SER A 206 9.07 0.83 -4.01
CA SER A 206 10.21 0.21 -3.32
C SER A 206 11.04 1.26 -2.57
N PHE A 207 11.08 2.51 -3.07
CA PHE A 207 11.78 3.64 -2.43
C PHE A 207 10.82 4.77 -2.06
N ARG A 208 11.16 5.52 -1.00
CA ARG A 208 10.35 6.65 -0.49
C ARG A 208 10.50 7.92 -1.32
N THR A 209 11.73 8.22 -1.75
CA THR A 209 12.10 9.54 -2.28
C THR A 209 12.84 9.37 -3.58
N LEU A 210 12.38 10.04 -4.63
CA LEU A 210 13.14 10.26 -5.85
C LEU A 210 13.79 11.63 -5.74
N TYR A 211 15.12 11.66 -5.72
CA TYR A 211 15.89 12.89 -5.71
C TYR A 211 16.46 13.16 -7.09
N CYS A 212 15.81 14.07 -7.83
CA CYS A 212 16.26 14.48 -9.16
C CYS A 212 17.41 15.48 -9.04
N VAL A 213 18.63 15.05 -9.36
CA VAL A 213 19.83 15.92 -9.40
C VAL A 213 20.11 16.36 -10.84
N GLY A 214 20.45 17.63 -11.03
CA GLY A 214 20.86 18.12 -12.34
C GLY A 214 20.86 19.65 -12.46
N PRO A 215 21.42 20.21 -13.55
CA PRO A 215 21.52 21.65 -13.75
C PRO A 215 20.15 22.34 -13.84
N ALA A 216 20.11 23.65 -13.58
CA ALA A 216 18.90 24.44 -13.75
C ALA A 216 18.38 24.33 -15.21
N GLY A 217 17.06 24.28 -15.39
CA GLY A 217 16.46 24.11 -16.72
C GLY A 217 16.41 22.66 -17.25
N ALA A 218 17.02 21.67 -16.58
CA ALA A 218 17.00 20.26 -17.01
C ALA A 218 15.63 19.55 -16.91
N GLY A 219 14.54 20.28 -16.65
CA GLY A 219 13.20 19.68 -16.58
C GLY A 219 12.89 18.90 -15.30
N LYS A 220 13.70 19.00 -14.25
CA LYS A 220 13.48 18.29 -12.96
C LYS A 220 12.09 18.55 -12.35
N THR A 221 11.62 19.80 -12.44
CA THR A 221 10.29 20.21 -11.96
C THR A 221 9.15 19.65 -12.80
N PHE A 222 9.41 19.22 -14.04
CA PHE A 222 8.39 18.59 -14.90
C PHE A 222 8.24 17.08 -14.64
N LEU A 223 9.16 16.48 -13.86
CA LEU A 223 9.12 15.07 -13.48
C LEU A 223 8.43 14.83 -12.12
N ALA A 224 8.39 15.85 -11.26
CA ALA A 224 7.73 15.85 -9.96
C ALA A 224 6.27 16.31 -10.10
#